data_AF-A0A7H1NP61-F1
#
_entry.id   AF-A0A7H1NP61-F1
#
_cell.length_a   1.000
_cell.length_b   1.000
_cell.length_c   1.000
_cell.angle_alpha   90.00
_cell.angle_beta   90.00
_cell.angle_gamma   90.00
#
_symmetry.space_group_name_H-M   'P 1'
#
loop_
_entity.id
_entity.type
_entity.pdbx_description
1 polymer ?
#
loop_
_entity_poly.entity_id
_entity_poly.type
_entity_poly.pdbx_seq_one_letter_code
_entity_poly.pdbx_strand_id
1 'polypeptide(L)'
;MLTIRCIMMEKNELTLLEPWILYHSSLFGFENLTIIDNGSTCPEIHTLLDYYEKKGCCILRTFTTKQDFIDKGKIVKNIIQEWDKNNDHYDFAIPLDCDEFLAFFGNNILLEKEDIINQFQYLLNYDGTFLLHRILLNDPTHTGFFKPQIIRKSFFRPNTIVNLDNGYHEPQTIYDRKLIFTNFMYIHLHNRPNFSDLKKFSSEKLAPFVNISDLENLKNYTGIGSHLISDFFHSEEDYKNQYRNTGMLYLRDFIVKMHQLGCNIEKIFGHNENKLSCYTNIKKVKMPKPLSNFLVCFFKDKRLILEGYDELFYKKKYPDINNDTYYTIWPLVHFSNLGYHEGRISNAFASSPYLIIQ
;
A
#
# COMPACT_ATOMS: atom_id res chain seq x y z
N MET A 1 -10.72 -0.35 25.58
CA MET A 1 -9.59 0.14 24.76
C MET A 1 -9.86 -0.37 23.36
N LEU A 2 -9.67 0.46 22.33
CA LEU A 2 -9.96 0.04 20.95
C LEU A 2 -9.00 -1.08 20.54
N THR A 3 -9.53 -2.21 20.06
CA THR A 3 -8.74 -3.36 19.61
C THR A 3 -8.86 -3.56 18.11
N ILE A 4 -7.75 -3.47 17.39
CA ILE A 4 -7.70 -3.63 15.94
C ILE A 4 -6.81 -4.82 15.63
N ARG A 5 -7.38 -5.85 14.99
CA ARG A 5 -6.63 -7.05 14.60
C ARG A 5 -6.22 -6.98 13.14
N CYS A 6 -4.95 -7.25 12.86
CA CYS A 6 -4.43 -7.36 11.50
C CYS A 6 -4.21 -8.84 11.15
N ILE A 7 -4.54 -9.21 9.92
CA ILE A 7 -4.32 -10.56 9.41
C ILE A 7 -3.65 -10.52 8.05
N MET A 8 -2.58 -11.27 7.90
CA MET A 8 -1.75 -11.30 6.68
C MET A 8 -1.35 -12.74 6.38
N MET A 9 -1.37 -13.12 5.11
CA MET A 9 -0.77 -14.35 4.62
C MET A 9 0.48 -14.02 3.81
N GLU A 10 1.57 -14.74 4.07
CA GLU A 10 2.84 -14.57 3.36
C GLU A 10 3.45 -15.91 2.98
N LYS A 11 4.39 -15.86 2.04
CA LYS A 11 5.28 -16.97 1.72
C LYS A 11 6.63 -16.42 1.29
N ASN A 12 7.69 -16.77 2.00
CA ASN A 12 9.06 -16.39 1.69
C ASN A 12 9.30 -14.86 1.59
N GLU A 13 8.55 -14.02 2.33
CA GLU A 13 8.68 -12.56 2.27
C GLU A 13 9.83 -12.00 3.14
N LEU A 14 11.07 -12.36 2.81
CA LEU A 14 12.23 -12.04 3.64
C LEU A 14 12.54 -10.55 3.76
N THR A 15 12.10 -9.76 2.78
CA THR A 15 12.36 -8.31 2.76
C THR A 15 11.33 -7.52 3.57
N LEU A 16 10.06 -7.96 3.59
CA LEU A 16 8.95 -7.15 4.08
C LEU A 16 8.27 -7.72 5.32
N LEU A 17 8.45 -8.99 5.66
CA LEU A 17 7.81 -9.61 6.82
C LEU A 17 8.13 -8.88 8.12
N GLU A 18 9.41 -8.70 8.46
CA GLU A 18 9.80 -7.99 9.67
C GLU A 18 9.35 -6.51 9.66
N PRO A 19 9.58 -5.74 8.58
CA PRO A 19 9.03 -4.39 8.45
C PRO A 19 7.51 -4.31 8.69
N TRP A 20 6.74 -5.25 8.13
CA TRP A 20 5.29 -5.31 8.30
C TRP A 20 4.92 -5.58 9.75
N ILE A 21 5.59 -6.54 10.41
CA ILE A 21 5.37 -6.87 11.83
C ILE A 21 5.67 -5.65 12.71
N LEU A 22 6.84 -5.03 12.55
CA LEU A 22 7.28 -3.91 13.38
C LEU A 22 6.37 -2.69 13.20
N TYR A 23 5.96 -2.41 11.96
CA TYR A 23 5.07 -1.30 11.68
C TYR A 23 3.69 -1.51 12.33
N HIS A 24 3.02 -2.62 12.04
CA HIS A 24 1.65 -2.84 12.53
C HIS A 24 1.60 -3.12 14.03
N SER A 25 2.63 -3.75 14.62
CA SER A 25 2.74 -3.90 16.07
C SER A 25 2.96 -2.56 16.77
N SER A 26 3.66 -1.60 16.15
CA SER A 26 3.79 -0.25 16.70
C SER A 26 2.45 0.50 16.76
N LEU A 27 1.52 0.17 15.87
CA LEU A 27 0.17 0.74 15.85
C LEU A 27 -0.77 -0.02 16.80
N PHE A 28 -0.78 -1.35 16.73
CA PHE A 28 -1.83 -2.19 17.29
C PHE A 28 -1.37 -3.17 18.38
N GLY A 29 -0.07 -3.35 18.58
CA GLY A 29 0.48 -4.38 19.48
C GLY A 29 0.71 -5.71 18.78
N PHE A 30 1.68 -6.50 19.26
CA PHE A 30 2.03 -7.80 18.67
C PHE A 30 0.88 -8.82 18.81
N GLU A 31 0.19 -8.78 19.95
CA GLU A 31 -0.95 -9.64 20.29
C GLU A 31 -2.14 -9.50 19.35
N ASN A 32 -2.19 -8.43 18.56
CA ASN A 32 -3.24 -8.15 17.60
C ASN A 32 -2.83 -8.48 16.16
N LEU A 33 -1.66 -9.07 15.94
CA LEU A 33 -1.20 -9.53 14.63
C LEU A 33 -1.40 -11.04 14.48
N THR A 34 -2.06 -11.44 13.39
CA THR A 34 -2.17 -12.82 12.95
C THR A 34 -1.46 -13.00 11.61
N ILE A 35 -0.50 -13.91 11.56
CA ILE A 35 0.33 -14.18 10.38
C ILE A 35 0.12 -15.61 9.95
N ILE A 36 -0.30 -15.80 8.70
CA ILE A 36 -0.45 -17.12 8.08
C ILE A 36 0.79 -17.36 7.21
N ASP A 37 1.65 -18.28 7.65
CA ASP A 37 2.78 -18.75 6.85
C ASP A 37 2.27 -19.79 5.84
N ASN A 38 2.22 -19.42 4.56
CA ASN A 38 1.75 -20.29 3.47
C ASN A 38 2.84 -21.26 2.98
N GLY A 39 3.49 -21.92 3.94
CA GLY A 39 4.52 -22.90 3.69
C GLY A 39 5.78 -22.27 3.11
N SER A 40 6.31 -21.25 3.79
CA SER A 40 7.66 -20.75 3.56
C SER A 40 8.66 -21.88 3.68
N THR A 41 9.75 -21.79 2.91
CA THR A 41 10.84 -22.77 2.88
C THR A 41 12.17 -22.15 3.30
N CYS A 42 12.19 -20.84 3.55
CA CYS A 42 13.34 -20.06 3.96
C CYS A 42 13.56 -20.22 5.49
N PRO A 43 14.68 -20.81 5.96
CA PRO A 43 14.96 -20.98 7.39
C PRO A 43 14.95 -19.67 8.19
N GLU A 44 15.36 -18.58 7.55
CA GLU A 44 15.35 -17.23 8.12
C GLU A 44 13.93 -16.74 8.43
N ILE A 45 12.95 -17.06 7.57
CA ILE A 45 11.54 -16.75 7.82
C ILE A 45 11.04 -17.50 9.04
N HIS A 46 11.32 -18.80 9.15
CA HIS A 46 10.91 -19.58 10.32
C HIS A 46 11.51 -19.04 11.61
N THR A 47 12.81 -18.71 11.59
CA THR A 47 13.49 -18.08 12.74
C THR A 47 12.83 -16.76 13.14
N LEU A 48 12.44 -15.96 12.16
CA LEU A 48 11.78 -14.67 12.37
C LEU A 48 10.36 -14.84 12.95
N LEU A 49 9.57 -15.76 12.38
CA LEU A 49 8.23 -16.08 12.86
C LEU A 49 8.26 -16.63 14.29
N ASP A 50 9.18 -17.54 14.61
CA ASP A 50 9.37 -18.08 15.97
C ASP A 50 9.77 -16.99 16.98
N TYR A 51 10.55 -16.00 16.54
CA TYR A 51 10.91 -14.86 17.37
C TYR A 51 9.70 -14.00 17.69
N TYR A 52 8.87 -13.65 16.69
CA TYR A 52 7.71 -12.78 16.90
C TYR A 52 6.50 -13.50 17.51
N GLU A 53 6.38 -14.80 17.35
CA GLU A 53 5.43 -15.64 18.10
C GLU A 53 5.67 -15.50 19.62
N LYS A 54 6.94 -15.56 20.05
CA LYS A 54 7.33 -15.33 21.45
C LYS A 54 7.08 -13.90 21.92
N LYS A 55 6.92 -12.93 21.01
CA LYS A 55 6.58 -11.53 21.31
C LYS A 55 5.08 -11.30 21.42
N GLY A 56 4.24 -12.27 21.01
CA GLY A 56 2.80 -12.22 21.11
C GLY A 56 2.05 -12.35 19.79
N CYS A 57 2.72 -12.35 18.64
CA CYS A 57 2.05 -12.57 17.36
C CYS A 57 1.40 -13.97 17.32
N CYS A 58 0.21 -14.08 16.73
CA CYS A 58 -0.39 -15.37 16.41
C CYS A 58 0.16 -15.85 15.05
N ILE A 59 0.88 -16.98 15.02
CA ILE A 59 1.43 -17.55 13.79
C ILE A 59 0.68 -18.84 13.42
N LEU A 60 0.08 -18.86 12.24
CA LEU A 60 -0.68 -20.00 11.71
C LEU A 60 0.14 -20.69 10.61
N ARG A 61 0.56 -21.93 10.86
CA ARG A 61 1.39 -22.74 9.93
C ARG A 61 0.62 -23.92 9.30
N THR A 62 -0.72 -23.88 9.34
CA THR A 62 -1.59 -24.99 8.89
C THR A 62 -2.02 -24.89 7.43
N PHE A 63 -1.84 -23.73 6.78
CA PHE A 63 -2.33 -23.44 5.43
C PHE A 63 -1.16 -23.34 4.45
N THR A 64 -0.51 -24.45 4.08
CA THR A 64 0.81 -24.44 3.43
C THR A 64 0.79 -24.74 1.92
N THR A 65 -0.38 -25.03 1.35
CA THR A 65 -0.51 -25.49 -0.04
C THR A 65 -0.75 -24.34 -1.01
N LYS A 66 -0.56 -24.61 -2.31
CA LYS A 66 -0.95 -23.66 -3.38
C LYS A 66 -2.45 -23.38 -3.38
N GLN A 67 -3.26 -24.38 -3.06
CA GLN A 67 -4.71 -24.21 -2.99
C GLN A 67 -5.09 -23.25 -1.85
N ASP A 68 -4.38 -23.30 -0.72
CA ASP A 68 -4.57 -22.35 0.37
C ASP A 68 -4.28 -20.90 -0.05
N PHE A 69 -3.26 -20.68 -0.89
CA PHE A 69 -3.00 -19.35 -1.45
C PHE A 69 -4.15 -18.87 -2.34
N ILE A 70 -4.72 -19.75 -3.17
CA ILE A 70 -5.89 -19.43 -4.00
C ILE A 70 -7.11 -19.12 -3.12
N ASP A 71 -7.27 -19.87 -2.03
CA ASP A 71 -8.35 -19.74 -1.06
C ASP A 71 -8.05 -18.69 0.04
N LYS A 72 -7.01 -17.86 -0.10
CA LYS A 72 -6.56 -16.91 0.94
C LYS A 72 -7.71 -16.03 1.48
N GLY A 73 -8.55 -15.49 0.61
CA GLY A 73 -9.72 -14.69 0.99
C GLY A 73 -10.71 -15.48 1.87
N LYS A 74 -10.97 -16.74 1.52
CA LYS A 74 -11.81 -17.66 2.28
C LYS A 74 -11.20 -18.02 3.63
N ILE A 75 -9.89 -18.27 3.68
CA ILE A 75 -9.16 -18.59 4.91
C ILE A 75 -9.20 -17.41 5.88
N VAL A 76 -8.86 -16.21 5.42
CA VAL A 76 -8.91 -14.98 6.23
C VAL A 76 -10.33 -14.73 6.74
N LYS A 77 -11.34 -14.87 5.88
CA LYS A 77 -12.74 -14.76 6.29
C LYS A 77 -13.09 -15.75 7.40
N ASN A 78 -12.72 -17.02 7.25
CA ASN A 78 -13.02 -18.04 8.25
C ASN A 78 -12.35 -17.72 9.59
N ILE A 79 -11.11 -17.21 9.59
CA ILE A 79 -10.41 -16.81 10.83
C ILE A 79 -11.14 -15.67 11.53
N ILE A 80 -11.56 -14.63 10.80
CA ILE A 80 -12.34 -13.52 11.37
C ILE A 80 -13.67 -14.04 11.95
N GLN A 81 -14.35 -14.94 11.25
CA GLN A 81 -15.58 -15.56 11.72
C GLN A 81 -15.37 -16.48 12.94
N GLU A 82 -14.20 -17.09 13.11
CA GLU A 82 -13.88 -17.82 14.34
C GLU A 82 -13.65 -16.87 15.52
N TRP A 83 -13.03 -15.70 15.32
CA TRP A 83 -12.97 -14.67 16.36
C TRP A 83 -14.37 -14.24 16.82
N ASP A 84 -15.28 -14.02 15.86
CA ASP A 84 -16.69 -13.71 16.13
C ASP A 84 -17.37 -14.78 16.99
N LYS A 85 -17.24 -16.06 16.61
CA LYS A 85 -17.87 -17.19 17.33
C LYS A 85 -17.31 -17.39 18.73
N ASN A 86 -16.00 -17.17 18.92
CA ASN A 86 -15.33 -17.36 20.20
C ASN A 86 -15.52 -16.18 21.15
N ASN A 87 -16.23 -15.12 20.72
CA ASN A 87 -16.37 -13.86 21.46
C ASN A 87 -15.01 -13.22 21.78
N ASP A 88 -14.03 -13.40 20.88
CA ASP A 88 -12.77 -12.69 20.97
C ASP A 88 -13.04 -11.19 20.87
N HIS A 89 -12.51 -10.41 21.81
CA HIS A 89 -12.71 -8.96 21.75
C HIS A 89 -11.85 -8.34 20.64
N TYR A 90 -12.51 -7.70 19.68
CA TYR A 90 -11.92 -6.77 18.73
C TYR A 90 -12.99 -5.77 18.23
N ASP A 91 -12.56 -4.62 17.73
CA ASP A 91 -13.42 -3.58 17.16
C ASP A 91 -13.35 -3.54 15.64
N PHE A 92 -12.18 -3.85 15.08
CA PHE A 92 -11.95 -3.94 13.64
C PHE A 92 -10.97 -5.05 13.28
N ALA A 93 -11.22 -5.75 12.17
CA ALA A 93 -10.32 -6.71 11.55
C ALA A 93 -9.85 -6.20 10.18
N ILE A 94 -8.55 -6.17 9.95
CA ILE A 94 -7.92 -5.61 8.75
C ILE A 94 -7.11 -6.71 8.03
N PRO A 95 -7.61 -7.24 6.92
CA PRO A 95 -6.79 -8.04 6.00
C PRO A 95 -5.78 -7.16 5.28
N LEU A 96 -4.53 -7.61 5.26
CA LEU A 96 -3.40 -6.90 4.66
C LEU A 96 -2.52 -7.87 3.87
N ASP A 97 -1.98 -7.41 2.75
CA ASP A 97 -0.82 -8.05 2.13
C ASP A 97 0.48 -7.65 2.86
N CYS A 98 1.53 -8.48 2.75
CA CYS A 98 2.82 -8.26 3.43
C CYS A 98 3.53 -6.97 2.99
N ASP A 99 3.15 -6.45 1.82
CA ASP A 99 3.67 -5.21 1.24
C ASP A 99 2.79 -3.98 1.54
N GLU A 100 1.70 -4.10 2.30
CA GLU A 100 0.76 -3.02 2.61
C GLU A 100 0.95 -2.45 4.02
N PHE A 101 1.10 -1.13 4.12
CA PHE A 101 1.31 -0.40 5.38
C PHE A 101 0.19 0.64 5.57
N LEU A 102 -0.59 0.50 6.64
CA LEU A 102 -1.72 1.39 6.91
C LEU A 102 -1.29 2.82 7.24
N ALA A 103 -1.87 3.79 6.56
CA ALA A 103 -1.73 5.21 6.87
C ALA A 103 -3.10 5.90 6.79
N PHE A 104 -3.18 7.16 7.25
CA PHE A 104 -4.38 7.97 7.13
C PHE A 104 -4.14 9.26 6.34
N PHE A 105 -5.02 9.53 5.39
CA PHE A 105 -4.96 10.71 4.54
C PHE A 105 -5.79 11.86 5.15
N GLY A 106 -5.13 12.75 5.89
CA GLY A 106 -5.71 14.00 6.39
C GLY A 106 -5.21 15.21 5.62
N ASN A 107 -4.94 16.31 6.33
CA ASN A 107 -4.21 17.47 5.75
C ASN A 107 -2.77 17.11 5.36
N ASN A 108 -2.23 16.05 5.94
CA ASN A 108 -0.99 15.36 5.63
C ASN A 108 -1.23 13.85 5.71
N ILE A 109 -0.24 13.04 5.32
CA ILE A 109 -0.27 11.58 5.57
C ILE A 109 0.17 11.33 7.00
N LEU A 110 -0.72 10.74 7.80
CA LEU A 110 -0.52 10.44 9.21
C LEU A 110 -0.16 8.97 9.37
N LEU A 111 0.84 8.71 10.22
CA LEU A 111 1.45 7.40 10.44
C LEU A 111 1.53 7.03 11.93
N GLU A 112 1.22 7.97 12.82
CA GLU A 112 1.34 7.76 14.25
C GLU A 112 0.12 7.04 14.82
N LYS A 113 0.37 6.24 15.87
CA LYS A 113 -0.64 5.39 16.49
C LYS A 113 -1.86 6.21 16.92
N GLU A 114 -1.65 7.31 17.60
CA GLU A 114 -2.72 8.14 18.14
C GLU A 114 -3.63 8.66 17.02
N ASP A 115 -3.05 9.11 15.90
CA ASP A 115 -3.81 9.58 14.75
C ASP A 115 -4.66 8.45 14.14
N ILE A 116 -4.04 7.28 13.89
CA ILE A 116 -4.72 6.11 13.32
C ILE A 116 -5.85 5.62 14.23
N ILE A 117 -5.59 5.48 15.54
CA ILE A 117 -6.57 5.03 16.54
C ILE A 117 -7.73 6.01 16.65
N ASN A 118 -7.48 7.32 16.64
CA ASN A 118 -8.55 8.33 16.69
C ASN A 118 -9.51 8.21 15.50
N GLN A 119 -8.99 7.85 14.32
CA GLN A 119 -9.84 7.66 13.14
C GLN A 119 -10.70 6.39 13.24
N PHE A 120 -10.14 5.27 13.73
CA PHE A 120 -10.98 4.10 14.01
C PHE A 120 -12.01 4.35 15.11
N GLN A 121 -11.65 5.11 16.15
CA GLN A 121 -12.57 5.51 17.22
C GLN A 121 -13.76 6.29 16.66
N TYR A 122 -13.52 7.19 15.71
CA TYR A 122 -14.59 7.90 15.01
C TYR A 122 -15.50 6.95 14.20
N LEU A 123 -14.91 5.95 13.55
CA LEU A 123 -15.65 4.97 12.75
C LEU A 123 -16.56 4.04 13.57
N LEU A 124 -16.36 3.93 14.89
CA LEU A 124 -17.28 3.18 15.76
C LEU A 124 -18.72 3.71 15.74
N ASN A 125 -18.92 4.97 15.35
CA ASN A 125 -20.25 5.59 15.26
C ASN A 125 -20.99 5.19 13.97
N TYR A 126 -20.40 4.34 13.14
CA TYR A 126 -20.94 3.94 11.86
C TYR A 126 -21.06 2.42 11.77
N ASP A 127 -22.18 1.99 11.20
CA ASP A 127 -22.35 0.63 10.70
C ASP A 127 -22.23 0.66 9.18
N GLY A 128 -21.54 -0.30 8.57
CA GLY A 128 -21.44 -0.39 7.11
C GLY A 128 -20.27 -1.24 6.63
N THR A 129 -20.15 -1.34 5.31
CA THR A 129 -18.96 -1.87 4.65
C THR A 129 -17.91 -0.76 4.58
N PHE A 130 -16.84 -0.87 5.37
CA PHE A 130 -15.77 0.12 5.37
C PHE A 130 -14.80 -0.13 4.23
N LEU A 131 -14.66 0.86 3.38
CA LEU A 131 -13.83 0.82 2.19
C LEU A 131 -12.72 1.85 2.29
N LEU A 132 -11.55 1.49 1.78
CA LEU A 132 -10.46 2.43 1.50
C LEU A 132 -10.02 2.24 0.06
N HIS A 133 -9.80 3.36 -0.64
CA HIS A 133 -9.56 3.37 -2.09
C HIS A 133 -8.19 3.94 -2.46
N ARG A 134 -7.43 4.47 -1.48
CA ARG A 134 -6.20 5.20 -1.74
C ARG A 134 -5.02 4.29 -1.51
N ILE A 135 -4.21 4.10 -2.53
CA ILE A 135 -2.94 3.37 -2.44
C ILE A 135 -1.80 4.23 -2.99
N LEU A 136 -0.65 4.19 -2.32
CA LEU A 136 0.60 4.79 -2.74
C LEU A 136 1.59 3.68 -3.10
N LEU A 137 1.76 3.41 -4.39
CA LEU A 137 2.72 2.41 -4.90
C LEU A 137 4.13 2.99 -4.86
N ASN A 138 5.09 2.29 -4.27
CA ASN A 138 6.47 2.76 -4.22
C ASN A 138 7.12 2.86 -5.61
N ASP A 139 7.99 3.85 -5.80
CA ASP A 139 8.89 3.90 -6.95
C ASP A 139 10.10 2.98 -6.67
N PRO A 140 10.35 1.96 -7.51
CA PRO A 140 11.52 1.08 -7.34
C PRO A 140 12.84 1.84 -7.62
N THR A 141 12.78 2.95 -8.35
CA THR A 141 13.93 3.75 -8.77
C THR A 141 14.28 4.88 -7.83
N HIS A 142 13.37 5.33 -6.94
CA HIS A 142 13.62 6.41 -5.98
C HIS A 142 13.02 6.10 -4.60
N THR A 143 13.86 6.10 -3.57
CA THR A 143 13.44 5.78 -2.19
C THR A 143 12.47 6.83 -1.66
N GLY A 144 11.35 6.38 -1.10
CA GLY A 144 10.37 7.26 -0.47
C GLY A 144 9.48 8.03 -1.44
N PHE A 145 9.56 7.76 -2.74
CA PHE A 145 8.60 8.29 -3.72
C PHE A 145 7.52 7.26 -3.99
N PHE A 146 6.28 7.74 -4.11
CA PHE A 146 5.12 6.89 -4.28
C PHE A 146 4.11 7.46 -5.27
N LYS A 147 3.65 6.61 -6.18
CA LYS A 147 2.64 6.94 -7.17
C LYS A 147 1.23 6.70 -6.59
N PRO A 148 0.32 7.68 -6.66
CA PRO A 148 -1.06 7.51 -6.23
C PRO A 148 -1.84 6.61 -7.20
N GLN A 149 -2.61 5.68 -6.64
CA GLN A 149 -3.51 4.79 -7.34
C GLN A 149 -4.83 4.58 -6.58
N ILE A 150 -5.86 4.23 -7.34
CA ILE A 150 -7.16 3.84 -6.79
C ILE A 150 -7.30 2.34 -6.88
N ILE A 151 -7.23 1.69 -5.73
CA ILE A 151 -7.46 0.25 -5.56
C ILE A 151 -8.33 0.09 -4.33
N ARG A 152 -9.41 -0.67 -4.47
CA ARG A 152 -10.32 -0.91 -3.36
C ARG A 152 -9.76 -1.98 -2.43
N LYS A 153 -9.86 -1.70 -1.14
CA LYS A 153 -9.58 -2.57 -0.01
C LYS A 153 -10.60 -2.29 1.09
N SER A 154 -10.59 -3.09 2.15
CA SER A 154 -11.59 -3.00 3.21
C SER A 154 -11.12 -3.53 4.54
N PHE A 155 -11.86 -3.20 5.59
CA PHE A 155 -11.77 -3.79 6.91
C PHE A 155 -13.17 -3.98 7.50
N PHE A 156 -13.26 -4.78 8.56
CA PHE A 156 -14.52 -5.35 9.03
C PHE A 156 -14.75 -5.06 10.51
N ARG A 157 -16.00 -4.74 10.88
CA ARG A 157 -16.46 -4.80 12.27
C ARG A 157 -16.76 -6.27 12.64
N PRO A 158 -16.79 -6.62 13.93
CA PRO A 158 -17.23 -7.93 14.38
C PRO A 158 -18.59 -8.33 13.78
N ASN A 159 -18.73 -9.61 13.44
CA ASN A 159 -19.94 -10.21 12.91
C ASN A 159 -20.44 -9.61 11.59
N THR A 160 -19.58 -8.94 10.80
CA THR A 160 -20.01 -8.31 9.55
C THR A 160 -19.53 -9.01 8.27
N ILE A 161 -18.40 -9.72 8.31
CA ILE A 161 -17.80 -10.29 7.10
C ILE A 161 -18.61 -11.49 6.56
N VAL A 162 -18.92 -11.44 5.25
CA VAL A 162 -19.65 -12.49 4.53
C VAL A 162 -18.74 -13.19 3.53
N ASN A 163 -17.96 -12.43 2.76
CA ASN A 163 -17.02 -12.97 1.78
C ASN A 163 -15.85 -12.00 1.53
N LEU A 164 -14.75 -12.55 1.01
CA LEU A 164 -13.57 -11.81 0.61
C LEU A 164 -12.85 -12.56 -0.51
N ASP A 165 -12.48 -11.86 -1.57
CA ASP A 165 -11.71 -12.42 -2.68
C ASP A 165 -10.21 -12.58 -2.32
N ASN A 166 -9.45 -13.21 -3.21
CA ASN A 166 -8.03 -13.47 -2.99
C ASN A 166 -7.19 -12.18 -2.86
N GLY A 167 -7.52 -11.11 -3.56
CA GLY A 167 -6.78 -9.84 -3.50
C GLY A 167 -7.26 -8.89 -2.39
N TYR A 168 -8.32 -9.28 -1.67
CA TYR A 168 -9.02 -8.45 -0.69
C TYR A 168 -9.66 -7.19 -1.29
N HIS A 169 -10.00 -7.22 -2.58
CA HIS A 169 -10.54 -6.10 -3.34
C HIS A 169 -12.07 -6.04 -3.37
N GLU A 170 -12.76 -7.17 -3.20
CA GLU A 170 -14.20 -7.35 -3.35
C GLU A 170 -14.81 -7.86 -2.03
N PRO A 171 -14.87 -7.01 -0.98
CA PRO A 171 -15.49 -7.42 0.27
C PRO A 171 -17.00 -7.57 0.13
N GLN A 172 -17.55 -8.57 0.82
CA GLN A 172 -18.98 -8.67 1.07
C GLN A 172 -19.21 -8.66 2.58
N THR A 173 -20.13 -7.82 3.01
CA THR A 173 -20.57 -7.76 4.41
C THR A 173 -22.08 -7.91 4.50
N ILE A 174 -22.60 -8.00 5.73
CA ILE A 174 -24.05 -7.94 5.99
C ILE A 174 -24.69 -6.59 5.58
N TYR A 175 -23.88 -5.56 5.31
CA TYR A 175 -24.29 -4.23 4.89
C TYR A 175 -24.08 -4.04 3.38
N ASP A 176 -24.94 -4.67 2.57
CA ASP A 176 -24.87 -4.71 1.11
C ASP A 176 -24.95 -3.32 0.43
N ARG A 177 -25.65 -2.36 1.05
CA ARG A 177 -25.94 -1.03 0.47
C ARG A 177 -25.32 0.14 1.22
N LYS A 178 -24.74 -0.10 2.40
CA LYS A 178 -24.19 0.97 3.25
C LYS A 178 -22.66 0.96 3.18
N LEU A 179 -22.13 1.63 2.17
CA LEU A 179 -20.69 1.78 1.97
C LEU A 179 -20.18 3.01 2.71
N ILE A 180 -19.12 2.83 3.51
CA ILE A 180 -18.43 3.90 4.23
C ILE A 180 -17.04 4.05 3.63
N PHE A 181 -16.85 5.07 2.80
CA PHE A 181 -15.54 5.40 2.25
C PHE A 181 -14.72 6.13 3.31
N THR A 182 -13.59 5.55 3.66
CA THR A 182 -12.70 6.07 4.68
C THR A 182 -11.51 6.79 4.05
N ASN A 183 -10.88 7.65 4.84
CA ASN A 183 -9.64 8.33 4.46
C ASN A 183 -8.39 7.49 4.77
N PHE A 184 -8.55 6.24 5.23
CA PHE A 184 -7.43 5.31 5.31
C PHE A 184 -6.85 5.05 3.93
N MET A 185 -5.58 4.68 3.93
CA MET A 185 -4.83 4.37 2.72
C MET A 185 -3.74 3.36 3.01
N TYR A 186 -3.23 2.74 1.95
CA TYR A 186 -2.03 1.91 2.04
C TYR A 186 -0.84 2.58 1.37
N ILE A 187 0.28 2.61 2.08
CA ILE A 187 1.59 2.72 1.48
C ILE A 187 1.96 1.31 1.06
N HIS A 188 2.11 1.08 -0.25
CA HIS A 188 2.21 -0.25 -0.83
C HIS A 188 3.58 -0.44 -1.47
N LEU A 189 4.39 -1.28 -0.84
CA LEU A 189 5.75 -1.65 -1.25
C LEU A 189 5.75 -2.76 -2.30
N HIS A 190 4.86 -2.60 -3.29
CA HIS A 190 4.59 -3.56 -4.35
C HIS A 190 5.79 -3.76 -5.30
N ASN A 191 6.46 -2.65 -5.64
CA ASN A 191 7.46 -2.63 -6.69
C ASN A 191 8.83 -2.97 -6.12
N ARG A 192 9.45 -4.04 -6.63
CA ARG A 192 10.77 -4.47 -6.17
C ARG A 192 11.86 -3.59 -6.81
N PRO A 193 12.89 -3.16 -6.05
CA PRO A 193 13.97 -2.33 -6.57
C PRO A 193 14.88 -3.08 -7.56
N ASN A 194 14.99 -4.40 -7.40
CA ASN A 194 15.73 -5.27 -8.32
C ASN A 194 14.77 -5.96 -9.30
N PHE A 195 15.04 -5.81 -10.60
CA PHE A 195 14.22 -6.37 -11.65
C PHE A 195 14.25 -7.90 -11.71
N SER A 196 15.36 -8.54 -11.33
CA SER A 196 15.39 -10.01 -11.24
C SER A 196 14.47 -10.53 -10.14
N ASP A 197 14.41 -9.81 -9.02
CA ASP A 197 13.58 -10.17 -7.87
C ASP A 197 12.09 -9.96 -8.19
N LEU A 198 11.76 -8.92 -8.95
CA LEU A 198 10.43 -8.75 -9.52
C LEU A 198 10.02 -9.96 -10.36
N LYS A 199 10.85 -10.37 -11.34
CA LYS A 199 10.54 -11.53 -12.20
C LYS A 199 10.38 -12.82 -11.40
N LYS A 200 11.22 -13.04 -10.39
CA LYS A 200 11.11 -14.21 -9.50
C LYS A 200 9.79 -14.19 -8.74
N PHE A 201 9.44 -13.06 -8.15
CA PHE A 201 8.18 -12.89 -7.42
C PHE A 201 6.95 -13.10 -8.32
N SER A 202 6.95 -12.48 -9.50
CA SER A 202 5.87 -12.66 -10.48
C SER A 202 5.76 -14.11 -10.96
N SER A 203 6.89 -14.81 -11.09
CA SER A 203 6.94 -16.25 -11.40
C SER A 203 6.30 -17.10 -10.30
N GLU A 204 6.66 -16.86 -9.04
CA GLU A 204 6.13 -17.59 -7.89
C GLU A 204 4.61 -17.37 -7.72
N LYS A 205 4.14 -16.13 -7.95
CA LYS A 205 2.71 -15.78 -7.89
C LYS A 205 1.88 -16.37 -9.03
N LEU A 206 2.43 -16.46 -10.24
CA LEU A 206 1.70 -16.97 -11.41
C LEU A 206 1.77 -18.49 -11.56
N ALA A 207 2.81 -19.14 -11.03
CA ALA A 207 3.02 -20.58 -11.15
C ALA A 207 1.83 -21.48 -10.71
N PRO A 208 0.94 -21.08 -9.78
CA PRO A 208 -0.28 -21.83 -9.49
C PRO A 208 -1.33 -21.79 -10.60
N PHE A 209 -1.29 -20.80 -11.48
CA PHE A 209 -2.36 -20.50 -12.43
C PHE A 209 -2.00 -20.70 -13.90
N VAL A 210 -0.72 -20.54 -14.26
CA VAL A 210 -0.25 -20.61 -15.64
C VAL A 210 1.19 -21.15 -15.70
N ASN A 211 1.51 -21.88 -16.77
CA ASN A 211 2.88 -22.33 -17.02
C ASN A 211 3.75 -21.16 -17.50
N ILE A 212 4.56 -20.61 -16.61
CA ILE A 212 5.43 -19.45 -16.88
C ILE A 212 6.52 -19.72 -17.94
N SER A 213 6.85 -20.99 -18.22
CA SER A 213 7.84 -21.36 -19.24
C SER A 213 7.27 -21.37 -20.65
N ASP A 214 5.94 -21.34 -20.80
CA ASP A 214 5.24 -21.29 -22.07
C ASP A 214 4.85 -19.84 -22.37
N LEU A 215 5.77 -19.08 -22.97
CA LEU A 215 5.60 -17.64 -23.19
C LEU A 215 4.42 -17.30 -24.11
N GLU A 216 4.09 -18.18 -25.07
CA GLU A 216 2.94 -17.97 -25.97
C GLU A 216 1.61 -18.12 -25.22
N ASN A 217 1.49 -19.13 -24.37
CA ASN A 217 0.33 -19.29 -23.50
C ASN A 217 0.25 -18.16 -22.46
N LEU A 218 1.39 -17.81 -21.85
CA LEU A 218 1.48 -16.74 -20.85
C LEU A 218 1.01 -15.40 -21.42
N LYS A 219 1.35 -15.07 -22.67
CA LYS A 219 0.93 -13.83 -23.33
C LYS A 219 -0.59 -13.71 -23.49
N ASN A 220 -1.28 -14.84 -23.60
CA ASN A 220 -2.74 -14.90 -23.80
C ASN A 220 -3.51 -15.14 -22.49
N TYR A 221 -2.82 -15.27 -21.36
CA TYR A 221 -3.43 -15.52 -20.06
C TYR A 221 -4.21 -14.28 -19.57
N THR A 222 -5.47 -14.46 -19.16
CA THR A 222 -6.34 -13.37 -18.70
C THR A 222 -6.89 -13.60 -17.28
N GLY A 223 -6.42 -14.63 -16.59
CA GLY A 223 -6.90 -14.99 -15.26
C GLY A 223 -6.25 -14.20 -14.11
N ILE A 224 -6.29 -14.79 -12.92
CA ILE A 224 -5.77 -14.20 -11.68
C ILE A 224 -4.27 -13.90 -11.82
N GLY A 225 -3.89 -12.66 -11.50
CA GLY A 225 -2.50 -12.23 -11.62
C GLY A 225 -2.07 -11.86 -13.03
N SER A 226 -2.97 -11.78 -14.01
CA SER A 226 -2.65 -11.39 -15.39
C SER A 226 -1.89 -10.06 -15.52
N HIS A 227 -2.05 -9.13 -14.58
CA HIS A 227 -1.26 -7.90 -14.53
C HIS A 227 0.25 -8.13 -14.38
N LEU A 228 0.69 -9.28 -13.83
CA LEU A 228 2.09 -9.65 -13.66
C LEU A 228 2.73 -10.18 -14.95
N ILE A 229 1.93 -10.51 -15.97
CA ILE A 229 2.42 -11.05 -17.26
C ILE A 229 3.40 -10.07 -17.91
N SER A 230 3.14 -8.77 -17.79
CA SER A 230 3.96 -7.75 -18.43
C SER A 230 5.42 -7.77 -17.96
N ASP A 231 5.68 -8.24 -16.75
CA ASP A 231 7.04 -8.31 -16.18
C ASP A 231 7.95 -9.24 -16.98
N PHE A 232 7.38 -10.26 -17.64
CA PHE A 232 8.13 -11.23 -18.44
C PHE A 232 8.53 -10.68 -19.81
N PHE A 233 7.79 -9.69 -20.31
CA PHE A 233 7.97 -9.13 -21.65
C PHE A 233 8.65 -7.76 -21.66
N HIS A 234 8.73 -7.10 -20.51
CA HIS A 234 9.48 -5.86 -20.35
C HIS A 234 10.97 -6.11 -20.16
N SER A 235 11.78 -5.19 -20.68
CA SER A 235 13.17 -5.01 -20.25
C SER A 235 13.22 -4.29 -18.89
N GLU A 236 14.38 -4.33 -18.24
CA GLU A 236 14.59 -3.54 -17.01
C GLU A 236 14.41 -2.04 -17.26
N GLU A 237 14.82 -1.55 -18.43
CA GLU A 237 14.64 -0.14 -18.80
C GLU A 237 13.15 0.20 -19.02
N ASP A 238 12.37 -0.70 -19.62
CA ASP A 238 10.91 -0.53 -19.77
C ASP A 238 10.23 -0.45 -18.39
N TYR A 239 10.60 -1.34 -17.47
CA TYR A 239 10.09 -1.32 -16.10
C TYR A 239 10.39 0.02 -15.41
N LYS A 240 11.64 0.50 -15.49
CA LYS A 240 12.04 1.80 -14.92
C LYS A 240 11.33 2.97 -15.60
N ASN A 241 11.06 2.88 -16.90
CA ASN A 241 10.39 3.93 -17.67
C ASN A 241 8.93 4.15 -17.26
N GLN A 242 8.25 3.15 -16.70
CA GLN A 242 6.86 3.29 -16.24
C GLN A 242 6.69 4.29 -15.09
N TYR A 243 7.78 4.60 -14.40
CA TYR A 243 7.83 5.55 -13.30
C TYR A 243 8.31 6.94 -13.75
N ARG A 244 8.81 7.07 -14.99
CA ARG A 244 9.15 8.37 -15.57
C ARG A 244 7.88 9.14 -15.94
N ASN A 245 7.92 10.46 -15.86
CA ASN A 245 6.84 11.37 -16.25
C ASN A 245 5.50 11.21 -15.51
N THR A 246 5.49 10.62 -14.31
CA THR A 246 4.30 10.61 -13.44
C THR A 246 4.56 11.43 -12.18
N GLY A 247 3.51 12.05 -11.66
CA GLY A 247 3.55 12.70 -10.36
C GLY A 247 3.75 11.67 -9.26
N MET A 248 4.57 12.00 -8.27
CA MET A 248 4.80 11.13 -7.12
C MET A 248 4.74 11.93 -5.83
N LEU A 249 4.24 11.32 -4.76
CA LEU A 249 4.36 11.86 -3.42
C LEU A 249 5.68 11.43 -2.80
N TYR A 250 6.38 12.37 -2.17
CA TYR A 250 7.52 12.04 -1.32
C TYR A 250 7.09 11.86 0.14
N LEU A 251 7.20 10.65 0.68
CA LEU A 251 6.79 10.31 2.04
C LEU A 251 8.00 10.17 2.96
N ARG A 252 8.62 11.29 3.31
CA ARG A 252 9.76 11.30 4.23
C ARG A 252 9.44 10.64 5.57
N ASP A 253 8.31 10.98 6.15
CA ASP A 253 7.97 10.55 7.51
C ASP A 253 7.76 9.04 7.58
N PHE A 254 7.33 8.41 6.49
CA PHE A 254 7.30 6.95 6.38
C PHE A 254 8.71 6.36 6.45
N ILE A 255 9.67 6.89 5.69
CA ILE A 255 11.06 6.41 5.71
C ILE A 255 11.68 6.59 7.11
N VAL A 256 11.42 7.74 7.75
CA VAL A 256 11.89 8.01 9.11
C VAL A 256 11.28 7.02 10.11
N LYS A 257 9.97 6.76 10.00
CA LYS A 257 9.27 5.79 10.85
C LYS A 257 9.85 4.39 10.71
N MET A 258 10.02 3.91 9.47
CA MET A 258 10.62 2.60 9.21
C MET A 258 12.03 2.48 9.81
N HIS A 259 12.85 3.52 9.68
CA HIS A 259 14.18 3.55 10.28
C HIS A 259 14.14 3.55 11.81
N GLN A 260 13.23 4.31 12.42
CA GLN A 260 13.03 4.35 13.89
C GLN A 260 12.58 3.00 14.45
N LEU A 261 11.80 2.25 13.67
CA LEU A 261 11.41 0.88 14.00
C LEU A 261 12.56 -0.13 13.84
N GLY A 262 13.73 0.30 13.35
CA GLY A 262 14.89 -0.57 13.14
C GLY A 262 14.89 -1.31 11.80
N CYS A 263 14.01 -0.93 10.85
CA CYS A 263 13.96 -1.56 9.54
C CYS A 263 15.16 -1.17 8.67
N ASN A 264 15.69 -2.14 7.92
CA ASN A 264 16.72 -1.88 6.94
C ASN A 264 16.13 -1.23 5.66
N ILE A 265 16.21 0.10 5.58
CA ILE A 265 15.69 0.89 4.45
C ILE A 265 16.33 0.49 3.11
N GLU A 266 17.62 0.17 3.11
CA GLU A 266 18.33 -0.23 1.89
C GLU A 266 17.86 -1.58 1.37
N LYS A 267 17.52 -2.52 2.26
CA LYS A 267 16.91 -3.79 1.86
C LYS A 267 15.53 -3.59 1.25
N ILE A 268 14.74 -2.66 1.79
CA ILE A 268 13.38 -2.38 1.33
C ILE A 268 13.37 -1.67 -0.03
N PHE A 269 14.17 -0.61 -0.19
CA PHE A 269 14.13 0.27 -1.36
C PHE A 269 15.34 0.12 -2.31
N GLY A 270 16.24 -0.82 -2.02
CA GLY A 270 17.48 -1.07 -2.76
C GLY A 270 18.62 -0.12 -2.37
N HIS A 271 19.87 -0.61 -2.50
CA HIS A 271 21.05 0.25 -2.44
C HIS A 271 21.13 1.16 -3.66
N ASN A 272 21.41 2.43 -3.43
CA ASN A 272 21.80 3.32 -4.51
C ASN A 272 22.64 4.45 -3.92
N GLU A 273 23.95 4.41 -4.19
CA GLU A 273 24.95 5.32 -3.65
C GLU A 273 24.66 6.80 -3.99
N ASN A 274 23.90 7.05 -5.06
CA ASN A 274 23.51 8.40 -5.49
C ASN A 274 22.16 8.89 -4.94
N LYS A 275 21.42 8.09 -4.17
CA LYS A 275 20.07 8.47 -3.72
C LYS A 275 20.10 9.45 -2.56
N LEU A 276 21.07 9.38 -1.63
CA LEU A 276 20.97 10.21 -0.42
C LEU A 276 21.12 11.73 -0.65
N SER A 277 21.76 12.12 -1.77
CA SER A 277 22.13 13.51 -2.08
C SER A 277 20.97 14.38 -2.60
N CYS A 278 19.96 13.80 -3.25
CA CYS A 278 18.76 14.55 -3.61
C CYS A 278 17.91 14.89 -2.37
N TYR A 279 17.88 14.02 -1.36
CA TYR A 279 17.10 14.23 -0.12
C TYR A 279 17.71 15.30 0.81
N THR A 280 19.04 15.43 0.87
CA THR A 280 19.68 16.50 1.67
C THR A 280 19.41 17.88 1.09
N ASN A 281 19.14 17.99 -0.21
CA ASN A 281 18.73 19.23 -0.86
C ASN A 281 17.23 19.52 -0.66
N ILE A 282 16.34 18.50 -0.63
CA ILE A 282 14.92 18.68 -0.27
C ILE A 282 14.77 19.27 1.15
N LYS A 283 15.66 18.96 2.10
CA LYS A 283 15.66 19.57 3.45
C LYS A 283 15.92 21.08 3.46
N LYS A 284 16.60 21.63 2.44
CA LYS A 284 16.92 23.07 2.35
C LYS A 284 15.78 23.88 1.74
N VAL A 285 14.72 23.22 1.27
CA VAL A 285 13.60 23.86 0.62
C VAL A 285 12.74 24.53 1.68
N LYS A 286 12.76 25.86 1.69
CA LYS A 286 11.81 26.64 2.49
C LYS A 286 10.42 26.43 1.88
N MET A 287 9.67 25.51 2.46
CA MET A 287 8.28 25.27 2.12
C MET A 287 7.46 26.53 2.42
N PRO A 288 6.75 27.11 1.45
CA PRO A 288 5.87 28.23 1.73
C PRO A 288 4.76 27.77 2.68
N LYS A 289 4.62 28.49 3.81
CA LYS A 289 3.49 28.37 4.72
C LYS A 289 2.37 29.32 4.27
N PRO A 290 1.08 28.98 4.48
CA PRO A 290 0.56 27.73 5.02
C PRO A 290 0.01 26.88 3.88
N LEU A 291 0.81 26.00 3.30
CA LEU A 291 0.23 24.99 2.44
C LEU A 291 -0.10 23.80 3.34
N SER A 292 -1.34 23.79 3.87
CA SER A 292 -2.09 22.53 3.78
C SER A 292 -1.92 22.09 2.33
N ASN A 293 -1.52 20.83 2.10
CA ASN A 293 -1.56 20.12 0.82
C ASN A 293 -0.21 19.55 0.30
N PHE A 294 -0.28 18.29 -0.12
CA PHE A 294 0.81 17.38 -0.49
C PHE A 294 1.76 17.97 -1.55
N LEU A 295 3.03 17.58 -1.50
CA LEU A 295 3.96 17.81 -2.61
C LEU A 295 3.87 16.67 -3.61
N VAL A 296 3.57 17.03 -4.85
CA VAL A 296 3.67 16.15 -6.01
C VAL A 296 4.97 16.50 -6.72
N CYS A 297 5.79 15.48 -6.91
CA CYS A 297 7.10 15.54 -7.49
C CYS A 297 7.05 15.03 -8.92
N PHE A 298 7.68 15.74 -9.85
CA PHE A 298 7.86 15.30 -11.23
C PHE A 298 9.35 15.30 -11.58
N PHE A 299 9.81 14.25 -12.26
CA PHE A 299 11.17 14.19 -12.79
C PHE A 299 11.17 14.65 -14.26
N LYS A 300 11.89 15.73 -14.58
CA LYS A 300 12.02 16.26 -15.93
C LYS A 300 13.46 16.67 -16.22
N ASP A 301 14.07 16.14 -17.28
CA ASP A 301 15.43 16.50 -17.71
C ASP A 301 16.48 16.42 -16.58
N LYS A 302 16.42 15.33 -15.78
CA LYS A 302 17.23 15.10 -14.57
C LYS A 302 16.96 16.05 -13.40
N ARG A 303 15.92 16.88 -13.47
CA ARG A 303 15.52 17.81 -12.42
C ARG A 303 14.28 17.31 -11.71
N LEU A 304 14.22 17.56 -10.39
CA LEU A 304 13.02 17.34 -9.59
C LEU A 304 12.21 18.63 -9.54
N ILE A 305 10.96 18.57 -10.00
CA ILE A 305 9.97 19.65 -9.96
C ILE A 305 9.02 19.35 -8.81
N LEU A 306 8.82 20.32 -7.91
CA LEU A 306 7.89 20.20 -6.78
C LEU A 306 6.66 21.09 -7.00
N GLU A 307 5.48 20.47 -6.95
CA GLU A 307 4.17 21.12 -7.08
C GLU A 307 3.33 20.85 -5.82
N GLY A 308 2.84 21.90 -5.17
CA GLY A 308 1.83 21.75 -4.12
C GLY A 308 0.48 21.32 -4.70
N TYR A 309 -0.23 20.41 -4.06
CA TYR A 309 -1.48 19.85 -4.59
C TYR A 309 -2.66 19.90 -3.62
N ASP A 310 -3.57 20.86 -3.83
CA ASP A 310 -4.77 21.07 -3.04
C ASP A 310 -5.98 20.34 -3.63
N GLU A 311 -6.42 19.24 -2.98
CA GLU A 311 -7.54 18.44 -3.48
C GLU A 311 -8.85 19.25 -3.55
N LEU A 312 -9.14 20.09 -2.57
CA LEU A 312 -10.39 20.85 -2.52
C LEU A 312 -10.42 21.93 -3.61
N PHE A 313 -9.30 22.64 -3.78
CA PHE A 313 -9.14 23.60 -4.86
C PHE A 313 -9.24 22.91 -6.22
N TYR A 314 -8.53 21.79 -6.40
CA TYR A 314 -8.49 21.07 -7.67
C TYR A 314 -9.88 20.56 -8.08
N LYS A 315 -10.61 19.93 -7.14
CA LYS A 315 -12.02 19.52 -7.33
C LYS A 315 -12.91 20.68 -7.71
N LYS A 316 -12.78 21.82 -7.03
CA LYS A 316 -13.62 23.00 -7.30
C LYS A 316 -13.32 23.62 -8.66
N LYS A 317 -12.05 23.63 -9.07
CA LYS A 317 -11.58 24.24 -10.33
C LYS A 317 -11.89 23.40 -11.56
N TYR A 318 -11.93 22.08 -11.43
CA TYR A 318 -12.10 21.13 -12.52
C TYR A 318 -13.33 20.24 -12.32
N PRO A 319 -14.55 20.72 -12.65
CA PRO A 319 -15.79 19.97 -12.45
C PRO A 319 -15.87 18.65 -13.23
N ASP A 320 -15.13 18.54 -14.34
CA ASP A 320 -14.99 17.30 -15.11
C ASP A 320 -14.43 16.16 -14.24
N ILE A 321 -13.55 16.47 -13.30
CA ILE A 321 -12.97 15.48 -12.37
C ILE A 321 -13.97 15.04 -11.30
N ASN A 322 -14.88 15.91 -10.87
CA ASN A 322 -15.92 15.52 -9.91
C ASN A 322 -16.97 14.61 -10.53
N ASN A 323 -17.21 14.76 -11.83
CA ASN A 323 -18.19 13.98 -12.59
C ASN A 323 -17.61 12.67 -13.13
N ASP A 324 -16.29 12.51 -13.14
CA ASP A 324 -15.62 11.28 -13.53
C ASP A 324 -15.76 10.21 -12.43
N THR A 325 -16.26 9.03 -12.80
CA THR A 325 -16.55 7.95 -11.84
C THR A 325 -15.29 7.36 -11.19
N TYR A 326 -14.13 7.50 -11.81
CA TYR A 326 -12.85 7.03 -11.31
C TYR A 326 -12.13 8.15 -10.54
N TYR A 327 -11.88 9.30 -11.15
CA TYR A 327 -11.06 10.35 -10.57
C TYR A 327 -11.74 11.11 -9.43
N THR A 328 -13.08 11.12 -9.35
CA THR A 328 -13.81 11.76 -8.24
C THR A 328 -13.43 11.18 -6.87
N ILE A 329 -13.06 9.89 -6.85
CA ILE A 329 -12.63 9.16 -5.64
C ILE A 329 -11.35 9.79 -5.08
N TRP A 330 -10.37 10.06 -5.94
CA TRP A 330 -9.11 10.67 -5.54
C TRP A 330 -8.47 11.46 -6.69
N PRO A 331 -8.80 12.76 -6.81
CA PRO A 331 -8.34 13.59 -7.93
C PRO A 331 -6.84 13.79 -8.03
N LEU A 332 -6.10 13.47 -6.95
CA LEU A 332 -4.65 13.44 -7.00
C LEU A 332 -4.15 12.46 -8.08
N VAL A 333 -4.84 11.33 -8.28
CA VAL A 333 -4.50 10.34 -9.32
C VAL A 333 -4.59 10.98 -10.71
N HIS A 334 -5.64 11.79 -10.95
CA HIS A 334 -5.76 12.54 -12.20
C HIS A 334 -4.62 13.53 -12.37
N PHE A 335 -4.38 14.39 -11.36
CA PHE A 335 -3.34 15.40 -11.45
C PHE A 335 -1.95 14.79 -11.69
N SER A 336 -1.66 13.72 -10.97
CA SER A 336 -0.41 12.96 -11.04
C SER A 336 -0.16 12.33 -12.41
N ASN A 337 -1.19 11.78 -13.05
CA ASN A 337 -1.03 11.06 -14.31
C ASN A 337 -1.21 11.93 -15.55
N LEU A 338 -2.13 12.90 -15.50
CA LEU A 338 -2.58 13.66 -16.67
C LEU A 338 -2.56 15.17 -16.40
N GLY A 339 -3.17 15.60 -15.31
CA GLY A 339 -3.49 17.01 -15.08
C GLY A 339 -2.26 17.95 -15.12
N TYR A 340 -1.10 17.51 -14.62
CA TYR A 340 0.12 18.30 -14.73
C TYR A 340 0.54 18.55 -16.18
N HIS A 341 0.52 17.50 -17.01
CA HIS A 341 0.91 17.60 -18.43
C HIS A 341 -0.12 18.38 -19.27
N GLU A 342 -1.38 18.39 -18.83
CA GLU A 342 -2.45 19.23 -19.38
C GLU A 342 -2.32 20.72 -18.95
N GLY A 343 -1.35 21.07 -18.11
CA GLY A 343 -1.18 22.42 -17.59
C GLY A 343 -2.24 22.82 -16.55
N ARG A 344 -2.88 21.85 -15.88
CA ARG A 344 -3.83 22.13 -14.81
C ARG A 344 -3.13 22.66 -13.57
N ILE A 345 -3.74 23.65 -12.96
CA ILE A 345 -3.25 24.31 -11.75
C ILE A 345 -3.71 23.51 -10.54
N SER A 346 -2.77 23.07 -9.72
CA SER A 346 -3.02 22.16 -8.59
C SER A 346 -3.36 22.85 -7.28
N ASN A 347 -3.19 24.17 -7.16
CA ASN A 347 -3.47 24.92 -5.94
C ASN A 347 -3.77 26.40 -6.23
N ALA A 348 -4.34 27.11 -5.26
CA ALA A 348 -4.69 28.53 -5.39
C ALA A 348 -3.47 29.48 -5.43
N PHE A 349 -2.32 29.04 -4.95
CA PHE A 349 -1.09 29.83 -4.82
C PHE A 349 -0.19 29.59 -6.03
N ALA A 350 -0.73 29.86 -7.22
CA ALA A 350 -0.06 29.62 -8.48
C ALA A 350 0.98 30.72 -8.78
N SER A 351 2.22 30.50 -8.37
CA SER A 351 3.36 31.17 -8.99
C SER A 351 4.51 30.18 -9.19
N SER A 352 4.45 29.43 -10.30
CA SER A 352 5.51 28.53 -10.83
C SER A 352 5.96 27.39 -9.89
N PRO A 353 6.63 26.33 -10.40
CA PRO A 353 7.05 25.21 -9.56
C PRO A 353 7.84 25.71 -8.36
N TYR A 354 7.48 25.20 -7.18
CA TYR A 354 8.04 25.65 -5.91
C TYR A 354 9.55 25.44 -5.85
N LEU A 355 10.08 24.50 -6.64
CA LEU A 355 11.50 24.25 -6.76
C LEU A 355 11.86 23.38 -7.98
N ILE A 356 13.03 23.65 -8.54
CA ILE A 356 13.75 22.78 -9.47
C ILE A 356 15.05 22.37 -8.77
N ILE A 357 15.17 21.12 -8.33
CA ILE A 357 16.44 20.57 -7.83
C ILE A 357 17.19 19.99 -9.03
N GLN A 358 18.42 20.48 -9.28
CA GLN A 358 19.32 19.94 -10.30
C GLN A 358 20.17 18.80 -9.74
#